data_AF-A0AAJ5YR82-F1
#
_entry.id   AF-A0AAJ5YR82-F1
#
_cell.length_a   1.000
_cell.length_b   1.000
_cell.length_c   1.000
_cell.angle_alpha   90.00
_cell.angle_beta   90.00
_cell.angle_gamma   90.00
#
_symmetry.space_group_name_H-M   'P 1'
#
loop_
_entity.id
_entity.type
_entity.pdbx_description
1 polymer ?
#
loop_
_entity_poly.entity_id
_entity_poly.type
_entity_poly.pdbx_seq_one_letter_code
_entity_poly.pdbx_strand_id
1 'polypeptide(L)'
;MSLIQHMANTLGMYRTVKRLGVPDSHIILMLAEDAACNARNPFPGSVWPSMNKDLDLYGDDVQVDYRGYEVTVPNFLRLLTGRVPAHIPRSKRLNTDERSNIFLYMTGHGGDGFLKFQDSEEVSAMDLGKIHELTKADAIEQMWEKRRYHELFLMVDTCQASSMAQRIYSPNVIASGSSLIGQNSYSVSYNLTQYNVDSDVGVPLIDRYTRAVLEFMEGVDRTSNKTLQNLFDSLSPKSIFSDPYVRTDLFQRALDKVRVTDFFGAVAQVQFTLT
;
A
#
# COMPACT_ATOMS: atom_id res chain seq x y z
N MET A 1 -9.18 11.76 14.67
CA MET A 1 -8.24 10.71 14.23
C MET A 1 -7.16 11.35 13.38
N SER A 2 -5.92 10.90 13.50
CA SER A 2 -4.77 11.48 12.80
C SER A 2 -4.73 10.95 11.37
N LEU A 3 -5.09 11.79 10.40
CA LEU A 3 -5.27 11.42 9.00
C LEU A 3 -4.02 11.73 8.15
N ILE A 4 -3.17 12.62 8.66
CA ILE A 4 -1.89 13.01 8.04
C ILE A 4 -0.96 11.80 7.90
N GLN A 5 -0.88 10.92 8.92
CA GLN A 5 0.01 9.77 8.89
C GLN A 5 -0.31 8.78 7.76
N HIS A 6 -1.58 8.48 7.49
CA HIS A 6 -1.95 7.57 6.41
C HIS A 6 -1.69 8.18 5.04
N MET A 7 -1.86 9.50 4.89
CA MET A 7 -1.45 10.21 3.68
C MET A 7 0.07 10.18 3.51
N ALA A 8 0.84 10.44 4.57
CA ALA A 8 2.31 10.35 4.54
C ALA A 8 2.80 8.94 4.21
N ASN A 9 2.16 7.91 4.77
CA ASN A 9 2.44 6.50 4.46
C ASN A 9 2.27 6.22 2.96
N THR A 10 1.11 6.55 2.39
CA THR A 10 0.82 6.33 0.96
C THR A 10 1.75 7.13 0.06
N LEU A 11 2.00 8.41 0.38
CA LEU A 11 2.91 9.25 -0.41
C LEU A 11 4.37 8.77 -0.30
N GLY A 12 4.78 8.25 0.85
CA GLY A 12 6.08 7.61 1.05
C GLY A 12 6.27 6.42 0.10
N MET A 13 5.29 5.52 0.05
CA MET A 13 5.30 4.38 -0.87
C MET A 13 5.29 4.82 -2.34
N TYR A 14 4.47 5.82 -2.68
CA TYR A 14 4.40 6.42 -4.02
C TYR A 14 5.77 6.97 -4.46
N ARG A 15 6.44 7.73 -3.59
CA ARG A 15 7.80 8.23 -3.83
C ARG A 15 8.80 7.09 -4.03
N THR A 16 8.71 6.02 -3.23
CA THR A 16 9.57 4.84 -3.37
C THR A 16 9.45 4.20 -4.74
N VAL A 17 8.24 3.90 -5.21
CA VAL A 17 8.04 3.26 -6.52
C VAL A 17 8.46 4.17 -7.67
N LYS A 18 8.22 5.48 -7.58
CA LYS A 18 8.72 6.47 -8.57
C LYS A 18 10.24 6.53 -8.61
N ARG A 19 10.92 6.54 -7.46
CA ARG A 19 12.39 6.48 -7.39
C ARG A 19 12.92 5.24 -8.10
N LEU A 20 12.25 4.10 -7.90
CA LEU A 20 12.58 2.83 -8.55
C LEU A 20 12.12 2.73 -10.01
N GLY A 21 11.61 3.81 -10.57
CA GLY A 21 11.40 4.00 -12.00
C GLY A 21 10.01 3.64 -12.50
N VAL A 22 9.07 3.30 -11.62
CA VAL A 22 7.67 3.09 -12.02
C VAL A 22 7.08 4.45 -12.42
N PRO A 23 6.63 4.64 -13.67
CA PRO A 23 6.06 5.91 -14.11
C PRO A 23 4.63 6.08 -13.58
N ASP A 24 4.15 7.32 -13.49
CA ASP A 24 2.79 7.63 -12.99
C ASP A 24 1.68 6.90 -13.74
N SER A 25 1.87 6.64 -15.04
CA SER A 25 0.93 5.83 -15.84
C SER A 25 0.73 4.39 -15.36
N HIS A 26 1.57 3.90 -14.44
CA HIS A 26 1.54 2.57 -13.84
C HIS A 26 1.29 2.62 -12.32
N ILE A 27 1.00 3.80 -11.77
CA ILE A 27 0.68 3.99 -10.35
C ILE A 27 -0.73 4.55 -10.26
N ILE A 28 -1.59 3.94 -9.44
CA ILE A 28 -2.90 4.51 -9.13
C ILE A 28 -2.86 5.00 -7.68
N LEU A 29 -2.92 6.31 -7.49
CA LEU A 29 -2.89 6.93 -6.17
C LEU A 29 -4.31 7.31 -5.71
N MET A 30 -4.78 6.67 -4.65
CA MET A 30 -6.07 6.97 -4.01
C MET A 30 -5.83 7.62 -2.64
N LEU A 31 -6.24 8.88 -2.46
CA LEU A 31 -6.15 9.61 -1.20
C LEU A 31 -7.55 9.97 -0.71
N ALA A 32 -8.02 9.25 0.31
CA ALA A 32 -9.35 9.41 0.88
C ALA A 32 -9.56 10.79 1.52
N GLU A 33 -8.47 11.44 1.93
CA GLU A 33 -8.49 12.76 2.53
C GLU A 33 -7.37 13.63 2.00
N ASP A 34 -7.56 14.94 2.13
CA ASP A 34 -6.61 15.96 1.73
C ASP A 34 -5.96 16.60 2.95
N ALA A 35 -5.04 15.86 3.57
CA ALA A 35 -4.35 16.32 4.76
C ALA A 35 -3.39 17.50 4.46
N ALA A 36 -2.93 17.62 3.21
CA ALA A 36 -2.12 18.75 2.74
C ALA A 36 -2.88 20.08 2.78
N CYS A 37 -4.18 20.08 2.46
CA CYS A 37 -5.04 21.27 2.49
C CYS A 37 -5.92 21.37 3.75
N ASN A 38 -5.70 20.53 4.76
CA ASN A 38 -6.48 20.54 5.99
C ASN A 38 -6.13 21.77 6.85
N ALA A 39 -7.13 22.47 7.39
CA ALA A 39 -6.91 23.64 8.25
C ALA A 39 -6.11 23.34 9.55
N ARG A 40 -6.02 22.08 9.94
CA ARG A 40 -5.19 21.62 11.07
C ARG A 40 -3.73 21.38 10.68
N ASN A 41 -3.41 21.38 9.38
CA ASN A 41 -2.03 21.30 8.93
C ASN A 41 -1.41 22.70 8.95
N PRO A 42 -0.43 22.98 9.83
CA PRO A 42 0.23 24.29 9.89
C PRO A 42 1.14 24.56 8.68
N PHE A 43 1.37 23.57 7.81
CA PHE A 43 2.17 23.68 6.60
C PHE A 43 1.29 23.41 5.36
N PRO A 44 0.54 24.41 4.87
CA PRO A 44 -0.37 24.23 3.75
C PRO A 44 0.35 23.72 2.50
N GLY A 45 -0.19 22.66 1.89
CA GLY A 45 0.36 22.09 0.67
C GLY A 45 1.55 21.14 0.87
N SER A 46 1.95 20.85 2.12
CA SER A 46 3.06 19.94 2.41
C SER A 46 2.64 18.79 3.32
N VAL A 47 3.29 17.64 3.16
CA VAL A 47 3.13 16.46 4.03
C VAL A 47 4.50 15.93 4.41
N TRP A 48 4.78 15.92 5.71
CA TRP A 48 6.09 15.55 6.25
C TRP A 48 6.01 14.18 6.94
N PRO A 49 6.92 13.23 6.66
CA PRO A 49 6.96 11.94 7.35
C PRO A 49 7.75 12.00 8.67
N SER A 50 8.44 13.10 8.95
CA SER A 50 9.30 13.26 10.12
C SER A 50 9.35 14.70 10.63
N MET A 51 9.70 14.87 11.90
CA MET A 51 9.78 16.18 12.56
C MET A 51 10.85 17.11 11.99
N ASN A 52 11.91 16.54 11.41
CA ASN A 52 12.99 17.33 10.80
C ASN A 52 12.55 18.04 9.53
N LYS A 53 11.45 17.58 8.89
CA LYS A 53 10.88 18.18 7.68
C LYS A 53 11.90 18.32 6.55
N ASP A 54 12.79 17.33 6.42
CA ASP A 54 13.84 17.30 5.39
C ASP A 54 13.30 16.92 4.00
N LEU A 55 12.07 16.39 3.94
CA LEU A 55 11.45 15.87 2.72
C LEU A 55 9.95 16.09 2.72
N ASP A 56 9.47 16.93 1.80
CA ASP A 56 8.04 17.05 1.52
C ASP A 56 7.61 15.89 0.61
N LEU A 57 6.65 15.11 1.07
CA LEU A 57 6.09 13.98 0.34
C LEU A 57 4.98 14.38 -0.64
N TYR A 58 4.37 15.55 -0.47
CA TYR A 58 3.30 16.00 -1.35
C TYR A 58 3.89 16.74 -2.56
N GLY A 59 4.61 17.85 -2.36
CA GLY A 59 5.37 18.55 -3.40
C GLY A 59 4.65 18.75 -4.74
N ASP A 60 5.41 18.96 -5.82
CA ASP A 60 4.86 19.27 -7.15
C ASP A 60 4.71 18.04 -8.08
N ASP A 61 5.26 16.87 -7.69
CA ASP A 61 5.39 15.69 -8.55
C ASP A 61 4.41 14.54 -8.20
N VAL A 62 3.40 14.81 -7.37
CA VAL A 62 2.39 13.82 -6.98
C VAL A 62 1.17 13.90 -7.89
N GLN A 63 0.84 12.79 -8.55
CA GLN A 63 -0.38 12.64 -9.34
C GLN A 63 -1.42 11.84 -8.55
N VAL A 64 -2.47 12.51 -8.09
CA VAL A 64 -3.58 11.88 -7.36
C VAL A 64 -4.69 11.49 -8.33
N ASP A 65 -4.97 10.20 -8.48
CA ASP A 65 -5.98 9.70 -9.41
C ASP A 65 -7.39 9.71 -8.81
N TYR A 66 -7.51 9.37 -7.53
CA TYR A 66 -8.78 9.43 -6.81
C TYR A 66 -8.59 10.25 -5.54
N ARG A 67 -9.36 11.32 -5.38
CA ARG A 67 -9.26 12.25 -4.24
C ARG A 67 -10.57 12.32 -3.48
N GLY A 68 -10.51 12.34 -2.16
CA GLY A 68 -11.68 12.60 -1.31
C GLY A 68 -12.83 11.65 -1.63
N TYR A 69 -13.98 12.22 -1.98
CA TYR A 69 -15.22 11.51 -2.30
C TYR A 69 -15.13 10.49 -3.45
N GLU A 70 -14.07 10.52 -4.28
CA GLU A 70 -13.87 9.50 -5.30
C GLU A 70 -13.27 8.19 -4.75
N VAL A 71 -12.68 8.23 -3.55
CA VAL A 71 -12.08 7.07 -2.88
C VAL A 71 -13.16 6.30 -2.11
N THR A 72 -13.91 5.50 -2.86
CA THR A 72 -15.00 4.66 -2.34
C THR A 72 -14.71 3.20 -2.58
N VAL A 73 -15.32 2.31 -1.77
CA VAL A 73 -15.18 0.86 -1.94
C VAL A 73 -15.62 0.42 -3.33
N PRO A 74 -16.77 0.87 -3.89
CA PRO A 74 -17.17 0.50 -5.24
C PRO A 74 -16.18 0.93 -6.33
N ASN A 75 -15.56 2.11 -6.22
CA ASN A 75 -14.56 2.57 -7.19
C ASN A 75 -13.29 1.74 -7.11
N PHE A 76 -12.82 1.44 -5.90
CA PHE A 76 -11.67 0.57 -5.67
C PHE A 76 -11.88 -0.83 -6.24
N LEU A 77 -13.01 -1.48 -5.96
CA LEU A 77 -13.31 -2.82 -6.48
C LEU A 77 -13.49 -2.82 -8.01
N ARG A 78 -14.07 -1.76 -8.59
CA ARG A 78 -14.18 -1.62 -10.06
C ARG A 78 -12.81 -1.45 -10.72
N LEU A 79 -11.91 -0.70 -10.09
CA LEU A 79 -10.54 -0.52 -10.55
C LEU A 79 -9.81 -1.87 -10.62
N LEU A 80 -9.79 -2.62 -9.51
CA LEU A 80 -9.17 -3.94 -9.43
C LEU A 80 -9.74 -4.89 -10.47
N THR A 81 -11.06 -5.02 -10.53
CA THR A 81 -11.75 -5.99 -11.40
C THR A 81 -11.88 -5.56 -12.88
N GLY A 82 -11.33 -4.40 -13.25
CA GLY A 82 -11.38 -3.89 -14.63
C GLY A 82 -12.77 -3.46 -15.09
N ARG A 83 -13.67 -3.12 -14.16
CA ARG A 83 -15.06 -2.71 -14.44
C ARG A 83 -15.25 -1.20 -14.41
N VAL A 84 -14.19 -0.45 -14.69
CA VAL A 84 -14.22 1.01 -14.79
C VAL A 84 -14.94 1.42 -16.10
N PRO A 85 -16.02 2.23 -16.05
CA PRO A 85 -16.79 2.64 -17.24
C PRO A 85 -15.92 3.28 -18.33
N ALA A 86 -16.21 3.04 -19.62
CA ALA A 86 -15.36 3.45 -20.76
C ALA A 86 -15.06 4.96 -20.86
N HIS A 87 -15.92 5.82 -20.32
CA HIS A 87 -15.71 7.28 -20.33
C HIS A 87 -14.72 7.79 -19.27
N ILE A 88 -14.34 6.95 -18.29
CA ILE A 88 -13.37 7.32 -17.26
C ILE A 88 -11.96 7.41 -17.89
N PRO A 89 -11.15 8.44 -17.56
CA PRO A 89 -9.81 8.61 -18.13
C PRO A 89 -8.88 7.42 -17.93
N ARG A 90 -7.87 7.28 -18.80
CA ARG A 90 -6.90 6.18 -18.74
C ARG A 90 -6.06 6.20 -17.46
N SER A 91 -5.76 7.37 -16.91
CA SER A 91 -5.03 7.52 -15.63
C SER A 91 -5.75 6.85 -14.47
N LYS A 92 -7.08 6.82 -14.48
CA LYS A 92 -7.90 6.14 -13.46
C LYS A 92 -8.20 4.67 -13.79
N ARG A 93 -7.29 3.99 -14.49
CA ARG A 93 -7.47 2.58 -14.90
C ARG A 93 -6.23 1.75 -14.62
N LEU A 94 -6.44 0.62 -13.96
CA LEU A 94 -5.43 -0.41 -13.81
C LEU A 94 -5.40 -1.27 -15.09
N ASN A 95 -4.49 -0.94 -16.02
CA ASN A 95 -4.33 -1.62 -17.30
C ASN A 95 -3.25 -2.71 -17.20
N THR A 96 -3.57 -3.78 -16.47
CA THR A 96 -2.68 -4.93 -16.22
C THR A 96 -3.19 -6.20 -16.90
N ASP A 97 -2.28 -7.15 -17.08
CA ASP A 97 -2.49 -8.44 -17.77
C ASP A 97 -1.76 -9.59 -17.04
N GLU A 98 -1.75 -10.79 -17.64
CA GLU A 98 -1.11 -11.98 -17.07
C GLU A 98 0.42 -11.91 -16.93
N ARG A 99 1.05 -10.82 -17.40
CA ARG A 99 2.50 -10.59 -17.31
C ARG A 99 2.84 -9.48 -16.31
N SER A 100 1.81 -8.86 -15.73
CA SER A 100 1.96 -7.70 -14.86
C SER A 100 2.13 -8.12 -13.40
N ASN A 101 3.20 -7.65 -12.74
CA ASN A 101 3.31 -7.73 -11.29
C ASN A 101 2.60 -6.52 -10.66
N ILE A 102 1.75 -6.77 -9.65
CA ILE A 102 0.97 -5.73 -8.99
C ILE A 102 1.40 -5.59 -7.54
N PHE A 103 1.78 -4.38 -7.15
CA PHE A 103 1.92 -3.99 -5.75
C PHE A 103 0.67 -3.23 -5.31
N LEU A 104 -0.10 -3.81 -4.39
CA LEU A 104 -1.28 -3.20 -3.80
C LEU A 104 -1.00 -2.86 -2.35
N TYR A 105 -0.82 -1.58 -2.07
CA TYR A 105 -0.59 -1.05 -0.73
C TYR A 105 -1.86 -0.38 -0.19
N MET A 106 -2.21 -0.70 1.06
CA MET A 106 -3.37 -0.13 1.75
C MET A 106 -2.97 0.28 3.17
N THR A 107 -3.37 1.47 3.59
CA THR A 107 -3.11 1.98 4.94
C THR A 107 -4.30 2.78 5.44
N GLY A 108 -4.55 2.70 6.74
CA GLY A 108 -5.68 3.38 7.36
C GLY A 108 -6.04 2.76 8.70
N HIS A 109 -7.21 3.15 9.19
CA HIS A 109 -7.81 2.53 10.36
C HIS A 109 -8.59 1.29 9.95
N GLY A 110 -8.59 0.27 10.81
CA GLY A 110 -9.28 -0.98 10.54
C GLY A 110 -9.35 -1.85 11.78
N GLY A 111 -9.72 -3.11 11.58
CA GLY A 111 -9.87 -4.10 12.62
C GLY A 111 -9.96 -5.50 12.02
N ASP A 112 -10.55 -6.43 12.76
CA ASP A 112 -10.67 -7.81 12.30
C ASP A 112 -11.54 -7.91 11.04
N GLY A 113 -10.89 -8.13 9.90
CA GLY A 113 -11.51 -8.36 8.61
C GLY A 113 -11.99 -7.11 7.90
N PHE A 114 -11.57 -5.89 8.28
CA PHE A 114 -11.93 -4.67 7.56
C PHE A 114 -10.90 -3.54 7.66
N LEU A 115 -10.92 -2.65 6.66
CA LEU A 115 -10.21 -1.38 6.62
C LEU A 115 -11.18 -0.28 6.21
N LYS A 116 -11.18 0.84 6.93
CA LYS A 116 -12.09 1.96 6.70
C LYS A 116 -11.70 2.75 5.45
N PHE A 117 -12.69 3.06 4.63
CA PHE A 117 -12.61 3.97 3.50
C PHE A 117 -13.32 5.27 3.87
N GLN A 118 -12.55 6.35 4.00
CA GLN A 118 -13.04 7.60 4.60
C GLN A 118 -13.66 7.33 5.99
N ASP A 119 -14.67 8.12 6.38
CA ASP A 119 -15.39 8.01 7.65
C ASP A 119 -16.68 7.16 7.58
N SER A 120 -17.08 6.67 6.39
CA SER A 120 -18.44 6.14 6.18
C SER A 120 -18.53 4.75 5.54
N GLU A 121 -17.45 4.28 4.90
CA GLU A 121 -17.42 2.97 4.26
C GLU A 121 -16.28 2.12 4.83
N GLU A 122 -16.35 0.80 4.60
CA GLU A 122 -15.30 -0.14 4.99
C GLU A 122 -15.14 -1.15 3.87
N VAL A 123 -13.90 -1.43 3.47
CA VAL A 123 -13.59 -2.60 2.65
C VAL A 123 -13.31 -3.76 3.58
N SER A 124 -13.99 -4.88 3.37
CA SER A 124 -13.81 -6.07 4.17
C SER A 124 -12.79 -7.02 3.52
N ALA A 125 -12.21 -7.93 4.31
CA ALA A 125 -11.45 -9.07 3.80
C ALA A 125 -12.29 -9.92 2.82
N MET A 126 -13.62 -9.86 2.98
CA MET A 126 -14.59 -10.51 2.11
C MET A 126 -14.84 -9.77 0.79
N ASP A 127 -14.45 -8.50 0.66
CA ASP A 127 -14.45 -7.76 -0.61
C ASP A 127 -13.16 -7.99 -1.41
N LEU A 128 -12.09 -8.42 -0.72
CA LEU A 128 -10.82 -8.81 -1.34
C LEU A 128 -10.75 -10.30 -1.71
N GLY A 129 -11.43 -11.17 -0.96
CA GLY A 129 -11.43 -12.62 -1.13
C GLY A 129 -12.79 -13.28 -0.81
N LYS A 130 -12.86 -14.61 -0.79
CA LYS A 130 -14.14 -15.36 -0.87
C LYS A 130 -15.18 -15.02 0.22
N ILE A 131 -16.44 -14.86 -0.23
CA ILE A 131 -17.66 -15.32 0.45
C ILE A 131 -18.22 -16.49 -0.37
N HIS A 132 -18.86 -17.46 0.29
CA HIS A 132 -19.68 -18.54 -0.29
C HIS A 132 -20.09 -18.34 -1.76
N GLU A 133 -19.99 -19.41 -2.57
CA GLU A 133 -20.12 -19.61 -4.04
C GLU A 133 -20.98 -18.67 -4.94
N LEU A 134 -21.63 -17.62 -4.44
CA LEU A 134 -22.64 -16.83 -5.13
C LEU A 134 -22.50 -15.30 -5.03
N THR A 135 -21.50 -14.71 -4.37
CA THR A 135 -21.36 -13.23 -4.30
C THR A 135 -20.14 -12.67 -5.04
N LYS A 136 -20.36 -11.53 -5.73
CA LYS A 136 -19.42 -10.79 -6.59
C LYS A 136 -18.29 -10.04 -5.85
N ALA A 137 -18.07 -10.37 -4.57
CA ALA A 137 -17.18 -9.65 -3.66
C ALA A 137 -15.72 -10.14 -3.69
N ASP A 138 -15.32 -10.90 -4.71
CA ASP A 138 -13.97 -11.48 -4.76
C ASP A 138 -13.08 -10.74 -5.75
N ALA A 139 -12.54 -9.59 -5.35
CA ALA A 139 -11.81 -8.74 -6.30
C ALA A 139 -10.56 -9.43 -6.86
N ILE A 140 -9.79 -10.12 -6.00
CA ILE A 140 -8.53 -10.74 -6.41
C ILE A 140 -8.78 -12.00 -7.25
N GLU A 141 -9.79 -12.82 -6.94
CA GLU A 141 -10.14 -13.94 -7.82
C GLU A 141 -10.63 -13.45 -9.17
N GLN A 142 -11.45 -12.40 -9.21
CA GLN A 142 -11.89 -11.84 -10.47
C GLN A 142 -10.74 -11.24 -11.28
N MET A 143 -9.67 -10.79 -10.63
CA MET A 143 -8.45 -10.41 -11.33
C MET A 143 -7.72 -11.64 -11.88
N TRP A 144 -7.66 -12.73 -11.12
CA TRP A 144 -7.05 -13.99 -11.55
C TRP A 144 -7.79 -14.62 -12.74
N GLU A 145 -9.11 -14.80 -12.64
CA GLU A 145 -9.96 -15.34 -13.72
C GLU A 145 -9.85 -14.53 -15.01
N LYS A 146 -9.75 -13.21 -14.88
CA LYS A 146 -9.59 -12.27 -16.00
C LYS A 146 -8.15 -12.08 -16.44
N ARG A 147 -7.19 -12.82 -15.86
CA ARG A 147 -5.77 -12.75 -16.21
C ARG A 147 -5.22 -11.32 -16.12
N ARG A 148 -5.52 -10.63 -15.01
CA ARG A 148 -5.12 -9.23 -14.79
C ARG A 148 -3.82 -9.10 -13.99
N TYR A 149 -3.19 -10.20 -13.59
CA TYR A 149 -1.86 -10.17 -12.95
C TYR A 149 -1.09 -11.48 -13.21
N HIS A 150 0.24 -11.37 -13.19
CA HIS A 150 1.17 -12.49 -13.06
C HIS A 150 1.36 -12.86 -11.60
N GLU A 151 1.79 -11.87 -10.79
CA GLU A 151 1.96 -11.95 -9.35
C GLU A 151 1.37 -10.71 -8.67
N LEU A 152 0.80 -10.87 -7.48
CA LEU A 152 0.23 -9.77 -6.69
C LEU A 152 0.84 -9.76 -5.30
N PHE A 153 1.37 -8.61 -4.89
CA PHE A 153 1.80 -8.36 -3.52
C PHE A 153 0.82 -7.40 -2.85
N LEU A 154 0.06 -7.92 -1.88
CA LEU A 154 -0.80 -7.13 -0.99
C LEU A 154 -0.05 -6.73 0.28
N MET A 155 0.11 -5.44 0.55
CA MET A 155 0.70 -4.94 1.78
C MET A 155 -0.31 -4.05 2.51
N VAL A 156 -0.62 -4.37 3.76
CA VAL A 156 -1.64 -3.65 4.55
C VAL A 156 -1.06 -3.11 5.86
N ASP A 157 -1.17 -1.80 6.10
CA ASP A 157 -0.82 -1.17 7.38
C ASP A 157 -2.07 -0.67 8.11
N THR A 158 -2.58 -1.47 9.04
CA THR A 158 -3.76 -1.20 9.87
C THR A 158 -3.75 -2.10 11.12
N CYS A 159 -4.55 -1.77 12.14
CA CYS A 159 -4.84 -2.70 13.22
C CYS A 159 -5.44 -4.01 12.67
N GLN A 160 -4.95 -5.14 13.16
CA GLN A 160 -5.32 -6.49 12.72
C GLN A 160 -5.14 -6.75 11.22
N ALA A 161 -4.16 -6.10 10.58
CA ALA A 161 -3.86 -6.21 9.15
C ALA A 161 -3.83 -7.64 8.58
N SER A 162 -3.35 -8.63 9.34
CA SER A 162 -3.29 -10.02 8.86
C SER A 162 -4.67 -10.62 8.50
N SER A 163 -5.74 -10.14 9.11
CA SER A 163 -7.11 -10.55 8.81
C SER A 163 -7.53 -10.27 7.36
N MET A 164 -7.00 -9.19 6.76
CA MET A 164 -7.36 -8.76 5.39
C MET A 164 -6.96 -9.77 4.32
N ALA A 165 -5.92 -10.57 4.58
CA ALA A 165 -5.45 -11.56 3.62
C ALA A 165 -6.10 -12.93 3.79
N GLN A 166 -6.82 -13.21 4.88
CA GLN A 166 -7.26 -14.58 5.22
C GLN A 166 -8.20 -15.21 4.21
N ARG A 167 -9.02 -14.40 3.54
CA ARG A 167 -10.02 -14.87 2.57
C ARG A 167 -9.50 -14.94 1.13
N ILE A 168 -8.25 -14.54 0.90
CA ILE A 168 -7.61 -14.68 -0.41
C ILE A 168 -7.23 -16.14 -0.62
N TYR A 169 -7.47 -16.66 -1.82
CA TYR A 169 -7.12 -18.03 -2.21
C TYR A 169 -6.62 -18.12 -3.65
N SER A 170 -6.67 -17.03 -4.42
CA SER A 170 -6.14 -16.97 -5.77
C SER A 170 -4.63 -17.16 -5.76
N PRO A 171 -4.07 -17.88 -6.74
CA PRO A 171 -2.65 -18.17 -6.78
C PRO A 171 -1.82 -16.93 -7.11
N ASN A 172 -0.51 -17.06 -6.89
CA ASN A 172 0.51 -16.04 -7.11
C ASN A 172 0.29 -14.76 -6.31
N VAL A 173 -0.31 -14.89 -5.13
CA VAL A 173 -0.50 -13.79 -4.19
C VAL A 173 0.43 -13.96 -3.00
N ILE A 174 1.20 -12.93 -2.69
CA ILE A 174 1.89 -12.77 -1.42
C ILE A 174 1.21 -11.65 -0.64
N ALA A 175 1.07 -11.81 0.67
CA ALA A 175 0.51 -10.76 1.51
C ALA A 175 1.41 -10.45 2.71
N SER A 176 1.48 -9.17 3.10
CA SER A 176 2.10 -8.75 4.35
C SER A 176 1.24 -7.75 5.10
N GLY A 177 1.33 -7.75 6.42
CA GLY A 177 0.53 -6.90 7.29
C GLY A 177 1.33 -6.35 8.46
N SER A 178 0.92 -5.18 8.99
CA SER A 178 1.60 -4.55 10.12
C SER A 178 1.35 -5.18 11.48
N SER A 179 0.25 -5.93 11.65
CA SER A 179 -0.12 -6.53 12.94
C SER A 179 -0.93 -7.83 12.76
N LEU A 180 -0.83 -8.74 13.74
CA LEU A 180 -1.66 -9.95 13.81
C LEU A 180 -3.09 -9.66 14.30
N ILE A 181 -4.00 -10.63 14.13
CA ILE A 181 -5.34 -10.57 14.73
C ILE A 181 -5.23 -10.42 16.25
N GLY A 182 -6.07 -9.55 16.81
CA GLY A 182 -6.02 -9.16 18.22
C GLY A 182 -4.95 -8.12 18.57
N GLN A 183 -4.16 -7.63 17.62
CA GLN A 183 -3.16 -6.58 17.84
C GLN A 183 -3.53 -5.26 17.17
N ASN A 184 -3.08 -4.16 17.77
CA ASN A 184 -3.11 -2.84 17.15
C ASN A 184 -1.89 -2.63 16.24
N SER A 185 -2.01 -1.74 15.26
CA SER A 185 -0.86 -1.09 14.60
C SER A 185 -0.55 0.24 15.31
N TYR A 186 0.71 0.68 15.23
CA TYR A 186 1.20 1.81 16.01
C TYR A 186 1.86 2.86 15.13
N SER A 187 1.55 4.12 15.42
CA SER A 187 2.22 5.26 14.82
C SER A 187 3.51 5.63 15.55
N VAL A 188 4.40 6.34 14.84
CA VAL A 188 5.63 6.85 15.44
C VAL A 188 5.29 8.01 16.38
N SER A 189 5.58 7.81 17.66
CA SER A 189 5.68 8.87 18.66
C SER A 189 7.15 8.92 19.10
N TYR A 190 7.76 10.10 19.08
CA TYR A 190 9.22 10.25 19.11
C TYR A 190 9.85 10.14 20.51
N ASN A 191 9.11 9.74 21.56
CA ASN A 191 9.72 9.30 22.83
C ASN A 191 8.80 8.38 23.67
N LEU A 192 9.41 7.43 24.40
CA LEU A 192 8.75 6.47 25.31
C LEU A 192 8.40 7.09 26.68
N THR A 193 8.94 8.27 27.00
CA THR A 193 8.74 8.95 28.29
C THR A 193 7.91 10.23 28.21
N GLN A 194 7.64 10.71 27.00
CA GLN A 194 6.77 11.87 26.73
C GLN A 194 6.19 11.67 25.33
N TYR A 195 4.86 11.78 25.19
CA TYR A 195 4.17 11.82 23.90
C TYR A 195 4.57 13.10 23.12
N ASN A 196 5.80 13.17 22.63
CA ASN A 196 6.25 14.20 21.71
C ASN A 196 5.82 13.76 20.32
N VAL A 197 4.57 14.07 20.00
CA VAL A 197 4.13 14.32 18.63
C VAL A 197 4.82 15.58 18.10
N ASP A 198 4.88 15.77 16.78
CA ASP A 198 5.42 17.00 16.22
C ASP A 198 4.65 18.17 16.84
N SER A 199 5.34 19.13 17.49
CA SER A 199 4.68 20.18 18.26
C SER A 199 3.89 21.15 17.39
N ASP A 200 4.24 21.25 16.11
CA ASP A 200 3.55 22.12 15.16
C ASP A 200 2.26 21.46 14.71
N VAL A 201 2.31 20.15 14.40
CA VAL A 201 1.18 19.40 13.82
C VAL A 201 0.28 18.77 14.90
N GLY A 202 0.82 18.44 16.07
CA GLY A 202 0.11 17.90 17.23
C GLY A 202 -0.36 16.45 17.09
N VAL A 203 0.04 15.73 16.03
CA VAL A 203 -0.31 14.32 15.78
C VAL A 203 0.88 13.52 15.23
N PRO A 204 0.86 12.17 15.28
CA PRO A 204 1.87 11.35 14.62
C PRO A 204 1.90 11.60 13.10
N LEU A 205 3.11 11.53 12.52
CA LEU A 205 3.34 11.84 11.11
C LEU A 205 3.43 10.61 10.20
N ILE A 206 3.70 9.43 10.76
CA ILE A 206 3.89 8.19 9.99
C ILE A 206 3.65 6.96 10.87
N ASP A 207 3.21 5.86 10.25
CA ASP A 207 3.08 4.58 10.95
C ASP A 207 4.40 3.81 11.05
N ARG A 208 4.60 3.07 12.15
CA ARG A 208 5.88 2.41 12.43
C ARG A 208 6.22 1.33 11.42
N TYR A 209 5.23 0.56 10.99
CA TYR A 209 5.41 -0.48 9.97
C TYR A 209 5.81 0.14 8.64
N THR A 210 5.03 1.11 8.18
CA THR A 210 5.35 1.82 6.94
C THR A 210 6.70 2.53 7.01
N ARG A 211 7.04 3.21 8.11
CA ARG A 211 8.37 3.79 8.31
C ARG A 211 9.48 2.74 8.18
N ALA A 212 9.33 1.58 8.80
CA ALA A 212 10.34 0.51 8.73
C ALA A 212 10.51 -0.01 7.29
N VAL A 213 9.41 -0.15 6.53
CA VAL A 213 9.48 -0.49 5.10
C VAL A 213 10.20 0.61 4.32
N LEU A 214 9.83 1.88 4.50
CA LEU A 214 10.46 3.00 3.79
C LEU A 214 11.96 3.10 4.11
N GLU A 215 12.36 2.93 5.38
CA GLU A 215 13.76 2.90 5.81
C GLU A 215 14.55 1.78 5.13
N PHE A 216 13.97 0.58 5.01
CA PHE A 216 14.58 -0.49 4.23
C PHE A 216 14.72 -0.09 2.75
N MET A 217 13.69 0.53 2.18
CA MET A 217 13.63 0.92 0.77
C MET A 217 14.56 2.10 0.41
N GLU A 218 14.99 2.92 1.37
CA GLU A 218 16.05 3.93 1.15
C GLU A 218 17.38 3.28 0.74
N GLY A 219 17.63 2.03 1.15
CA GLY A 219 18.78 1.23 0.73
C GLY A 219 18.56 0.39 -0.54
N VAL A 220 17.48 0.63 -1.28
CA VAL A 220 17.12 -0.09 -2.52
C VAL A 220 17.16 0.88 -3.70
N ASP A 221 17.96 0.53 -4.70
CA ASP A 221 17.96 1.18 -6.02
C ASP A 221 17.45 0.22 -7.11
N ARG A 222 17.39 0.70 -8.36
CA ARG A 222 16.87 -0.06 -9.51
C ARG A 222 17.67 -1.30 -9.86
N THR A 223 18.93 -1.38 -9.42
CA THR A 223 19.85 -2.50 -9.65
C THR A 223 19.97 -3.43 -8.45
N SER A 224 19.26 -3.13 -7.36
CA SER A 224 19.35 -3.87 -6.11
C SER A 224 18.95 -5.34 -6.29
N ASN A 225 19.73 -6.21 -5.64
CA ASN A 225 19.45 -7.64 -5.53
C ASN A 225 18.78 -8.00 -4.20
N LYS A 226 18.38 -7.01 -3.38
CA LYS A 226 17.65 -7.24 -2.14
C LYS A 226 16.34 -7.96 -2.43
N THR A 227 16.03 -8.95 -1.60
CA THR A 227 14.91 -9.86 -1.81
C THR A 227 13.73 -9.52 -0.91
N LEU A 228 12.55 -10.07 -1.21
CA LEU A 228 11.40 -9.97 -0.31
C LEU A 228 11.70 -10.60 1.06
N GLN A 229 12.50 -11.68 1.11
CA GLN A 229 12.99 -12.22 2.38
C GLN A 229 13.78 -11.16 3.16
N ASN A 230 14.70 -10.44 2.51
CA ASN A 230 15.46 -9.37 3.20
C ASN A 230 14.56 -8.24 3.70
N LEU A 231 13.51 -7.89 2.94
CA LEU A 231 12.52 -6.90 3.38
C LEU A 231 11.82 -7.39 4.65
N PHE A 232 11.25 -8.59 4.63
CA PHE A 232 10.49 -9.09 5.78
C PHE A 232 11.36 -9.37 7.00
N ASP A 233 12.59 -9.85 6.82
CA ASP A 233 13.56 -10.03 7.92
C ASP A 233 13.94 -8.70 8.59
N SER A 234 13.84 -7.57 7.87
CA SER A 234 14.10 -6.24 8.43
C SER A 234 12.97 -5.72 9.32
N LEU A 235 11.77 -6.31 9.22
CA LEU A 235 10.58 -5.87 9.96
C LEU A 235 10.60 -6.47 11.37
N SER A 236 11.24 -5.77 12.31
CA SER A 236 11.34 -6.24 13.70
C SER A 236 10.13 -5.83 14.54
N PRO A 237 9.47 -6.77 15.27
CA PRO A 237 8.39 -6.44 16.21
C PRO A 237 8.79 -5.40 17.26
N LYS A 238 10.06 -5.42 17.68
CA LYS A 238 10.61 -4.43 18.63
C LYS A 238 10.59 -3.00 18.07
N SER A 239 10.78 -2.84 16.77
CA SER A 239 10.79 -1.53 16.12
C SER A 239 9.39 -1.04 15.74
N ILE A 240 8.52 -1.98 15.34
CA ILE A 240 7.18 -1.72 14.80
C ILE A 240 6.12 -1.65 15.93
N PHE A 241 6.39 -2.29 17.08
CA PHE A 241 5.51 -2.42 18.26
C PHE A 241 4.31 -3.35 18.06
N SER A 242 4.28 -4.09 16.96
CA SER A 242 3.34 -5.17 16.65
C SER A 242 4.07 -6.28 15.90
N ASP A 243 3.47 -7.47 15.83
CA ASP A 243 4.04 -8.58 15.08
C ASP A 243 3.65 -8.47 13.61
N PRO A 244 4.62 -8.28 12.69
CA PRO A 244 4.33 -8.24 11.27
C PRO A 244 3.90 -9.63 10.78
N TYR A 245 2.98 -9.63 9.83
CA TYR A 245 2.46 -10.83 9.20
C TYR A 245 3.00 -10.97 7.78
N VAL A 246 3.34 -12.19 7.37
CA VAL A 246 3.64 -12.53 5.98
C VAL A 246 2.93 -13.84 5.63
N ARG A 247 2.19 -13.84 4.53
CA ARG A 247 1.47 -14.99 3.97
C ARG A 247 2.08 -15.37 2.64
N THR A 248 2.53 -16.62 2.50
CA THR A 248 3.23 -17.12 1.31
C THR A 248 2.65 -18.40 0.72
N ASP A 249 1.64 -19.01 1.34
CA ASP A 249 1.06 -20.30 0.89
C ASP A 249 0.46 -20.26 -0.53
N LEU A 250 0.10 -19.07 -1.01
CA LEU A 250 -0.42 -18.84 -2.36
C LEU A 250 0.67 -18.42 -3.36
N PHE A 251 1.91 -18.23 -2.91
CA PHE A 251 3.00 -17.69 -3.71
C PHE A 251 4.06 -18.76 -3.99
N GLN A 252 4.33 -19.01 -5.27
CA GLN A 252 5.10 -20.19 -5.70
C GLN A 252 6.62 -20.03 -5.53
N ARG A 253 7.14 -18.80 -5.62
CA ARG A 253 8.59 -18.54 -5.62
C ARG A 253 9.11 -18.44 -4.19
N ALA A 254 10.31 -18.98 -3.96
CA ALA A 254 11.01 -18.79 -2.70
C ALA A 254 11.38 -17.31 -2.51
N LEU A 255 11.08 -16.75 -1.34
CA LEU A 255 11.22 -15.30 -1.08
C LEU A 255 12.66 -14.81 -1.14
N ASP A 256 13.63 -15.68 -0.90
CA ASP A 256 15.07 -15.41 -1.03
C ASP A 256 15.54 -15.35 -2.49
N LYS A 257 14.64 -15.60 -3.45
CA LYS A 257 14.86 -15.51 -4.90
C LYS A 257 13.97 -14.46 -5.57
N VAL A 258 13.08 -13.80 -4.83
CA VAL A 258 12.20 -12.75 -5.36
C VAL A 258 12.79 -11.40 -5.00
N ARG A 259 13.16 -10.61 -6.01
CA ARG A 259 13.70 -9.27 -5.77
C ARG A 259 12.59 -8.35 -5.33
N VAL A 260 12.90 -7.40 -4.45
CA VAL A 260 11.95 -6.34 -4.08
C VAL A 260 11.57 -5.51 -5.31
N THR A 261 12.52 -5.31 -6.23
CA THR A 261 12.29 -4.59 -7.49
C THR A 261 11.32 -5.28 -8.44
N ASP A 262 10.99 -6.57 -8.25
CA ASP A 262 9.96 -7.27 -9.04
C ASP A 262 8.55 -6.68 -8.81
N PHE A 263 8.32 -6.03 -7.65
CA PHE A 263 7.04 -5.39 -7.30
C PHE A 263 7.13 -3.86 -7.18
N PHE A 264 8.27 -3.33 -6.73
CA PHE A 264 8.43 -1.90 -6.45
C PHE A 264 9.14 -1.12 -7.56
N GLY A 265 9.80 -1.79 -8.52
CA GLY A 265 10.62 -1.15 -9.54
C GLY A 265 10.10 -1.35 -10.95
N ALA A 266 10.52 -0.47 -11.86
CA ALA A 266 10.30 -0.71 -13.29
C ALA A 266 11.32 -1.72 -13.81
N VAL A 267 10.83 -2.87 -14.26
CA VAL A 267 11.66 -3.84 -14.98
C VAL A 267 11.63 -3.47 -16.46
N ALA A 268 12.73 -2.91 -16.97
CA ALA A 268 12.90 -2.75 -18.42
C ALA A 268 13.08 -4.14 -19.04
N GLN A 269 12.00 -4.73 -19.57
CA GLN A 269 12.13 -5.89 -20.43
C GLN A 269 12.71 -5.46 -21.78
N VAL A 270 14.01 -5.64 -21.96
CA VAL A 270 14.63 -5.53 -23.28
C VAL A 270 14.19 -6.75 -24.09
N GLN A 271 13.18 -6.58 -24.93
CA GLN A 271 12.89 -7.57 -25.97
C GLN A 271 14.01 -7.51 -27.00
N PHE A 272 14.86 -8.53 -27.03
CA PHE A 272 15.73 -8.77 -28.17
C PHE A 272 14.85 -9.28 -29.33
N THR A 273 14.49 -8.40 -30.26
CA THR A 273 14.11 -8.83 -31.60
C THR A 273 15.35 -9.44 -32.25
N LEU A 274 15.41 -10.77 -32.30
CA LEU A 274 16.33 -11.47 -33.18
C LEU A 274 15.92 -11.13 -34.62
N THR A 275 16.69 -10.26 -35.26
CA THR A 275 16.67 -10.02 -36.71
C THR A 275 17.46 -11.10 -37.44
#